data_AF-A0A820TZH6-F1
#
_entry.id   AF-A0A820TZH6-F1
#
_cell.length_a   1.000
_cell.length_b   1.000
_cell.length_c   1.000
_cell.angle_alpha   90.00
_cell.angle_beta   90.00
_cell.angle_gamma   90.00
#
_symmetry.space_group_name_H-M   'P 1'
#
loop_
_entity.id
_entity.type
_entity.pdbx_description
1 polymer ?
#
loop_
_entity_poly.entity_id
_entity_poly.type
_entity_poly.pdbx_seq_one_letter_code
_entity_poly.pdbx_strand_id
1 'polypeptide(L)'
;MNEIHLPITGICLVTKPNNVPTGYDCIRKAYDDTNRDADLMADSILERKDRFVCITRIIPLADNRQDVIEDIKLINERDNPPPGYSVLAYTTDTREKGTNKKLICVKMAERQGGMKCICDIIFLYRSRRSPQFYTSIGEINGLQMCVKEGTVPTLRPPPPPPAPQLQSNLYPNPMNYQTSGQQQYYQAPPEYSNTNTLTKKSDERDILDGIPFQINPKYLMTMNNKRNGNDLSGLDSFNILSAYDIEQCFQYDFSVERSSL
;
A
#
# COMPACT_ATOMS: atom_id res chain seq x y z
N MET A 1 -8.08 15.63 -7.73
CA MET A 1 -7.48 14.65 -6.79
C MET A 1 -7.03 13.46 -7.64
N ASN A 2 -5.73 13.18 -7.71
CA ASN A 2 -5.25 11.99 -8.40
C ASN A 2 -5.60 10.79 -7.53
N GLU A 3 -6.46 9.89 -8.01
CA GLU A 3 -6.64 8.59 -7.38
C GLU A 3 -5.29 7.88 -7.34
N ILE A 4 -4.81 7.56 -6.15
CA ILE A 4 -3.58 6.77 -5.98
C ILE A 4 -3.97 5.32 -6.26
N HIS A 5 -3.69 4.82 -7.46
CA HIS A 5 -3.86 3.41 -7.77
C HIS A 5 -2.74 2.60 -7.14
N LEU A 6 -3.09 1.77 -6.17
CA LEU A 6 -2.13 0.93 -5.46
C LEU A 6 -1.49 -0.11 -6.41
N PRO A 7 -0.17 -0.36 -6.31
CA PRO A 7 0.52 -1.38 -7.09
C PRO A 7 -0.09 -2.77 -6.86
N ILE A 8 -0.14 -3.58 -7.92
CA ILE A 8 -0.43 -5.01 -7.82
C ILE A 8 0.82 -5.72 -7.31
N THR A 9 0.64 -6.54 -6.27
CA THR A 9 1.72 -7.22 -5.53
C THR A 9 1.69 -8.74 -5.74
N GLY A 10 0.62 -9.26 -6.34
CA GLY A 10 0.54 -10.65 -6.77
C GLY A 10 -0.54 -10.87 -7.82
N ILE A 11 -0.33 -11.91 -8.63
CA ILE A 11 -1.24 -12.33 -9.69
C ILE A 11 -1.25 -13.86 -9.78
N CYS A 12 -2.41 -14.45 -10.04
CA CYS A 12 -2.55 -15.89 -10.25
C CYS A 12 -3.75 -16.21 -11.15
N LEU A 13 -3.90 -17.49 -11.47
CA LEU A 13 -5.02 -18.02 -12.25
C LEU A 13 -5.86 -18.97 -11.38
N VAL A 14 -7.18 -18.93 -11.55
CA VAL A 14 -8.11 -19.87 -10.91
C VAL A 14 -9.09 -20.44 -11.94
N THR A 15 -9.63 -21.63 -11.65
CA THR A 15 -10.64 -22.25 -12.52
C THR A 15 -12.05 -21.71 -12.31
N LYS A 16 -12.33 -21.16 -11.12
CA LYS A 16 -13.65 -20.63 -10.76
C LYS A 16 -13.51 -19.32 -9.99
N PRO A 17 -14.39 -18.32 -10.22
CA PRO A 17 -14.37 -17.07 -9.49
C PRO A 17 -14.66 -17.19 -7.99
N ASN A 18 -15.08 -18.36 -7.50
CA ASN A 18 -15.32 -18.62 -6.09
C ASN A 18 -14.10 -19.28 -5.40
N ASN A 19 -13.09 -19.72 -6.16
CA ASN A 19 -11.89 -20.36 -5.65
C ASN A 19 -10.72 -19.37 -5.52
N VAL A 20 -11.03 -18.11 -5.23
CA VAL A 20 -10.03 -17.03 -5.18
C VAL A 20 -9.17 -17.21 -3.93
N PRO A 21 -7.83 -17.15 -4.03
CA PRO A 21 -6.98 -17.20 -2.85
C PRO A 21 -7.29 -16.06 -1.88
N THR A 22 -7.14 -16.30 -0.59
CA THR A 22 -7.37 -15.29 0.45
C THR A 22 -6.58 -14.01 0.14
N GLY A 23 -7.28 -12.86 0.14
CA GLY A 23 -6.67 -11.56 -0.10
C GLY A 23 -6.45 -11.20 -1.57
N TYR A 24 -6.95 -12.02 -2.50
CA TYR A 24 -6.98 -11.71 -3.93
C TYR A 24 -8.40 -11.35 -4.37
N ASP A 25 -8.49 -10.55 -5.43
CA ASP A 25 -9.71 -10.21 -6.14
C ASP A 25 -9.71 -10.83 -7.54
N CYS A 26 -10.83 -11.43 -7.93
CA CYS A 26 -10.98 -12.04 -9.26
C CYS A 26 -11.51 -11.05 -10.30
N ILE A 27 -10.83 -10.96 -11.43
CA ILE A 27 -11.31 -10.23 -12.61
C ILE A 27 -12.28 -11.16 -13.35
N ARG A 28 -13.55 -11.13 -12.93
CA ARG A 28 -14.57 -12.08 -13.40
C ARG A 28 -15.20 -11.69 -14.74
N LYS A 29 -15.39 -10.40 -15.00
CA LYS A 29 -16.16 -9.88 -16.13
C LYS A 29 -15.30 -9.01 -17.04
N ALA A 30 -15.63 -8.99 -18.33
CA ALA A 30 -15.07 -8.03 -19.26
C ALA A 30 -15.47 -6.61 -18.83
N TYR A 31 -14.52 -5.69 -18.93
CA TYR A 31 -14.68 -4.31 -18.47
C TYR A 31 -15.73 -3.54 -19.29
N ASP A 32 -15.85 -3.85 -20.58
CA ASP A 32 -16.77 -3.20 -21.51
C ASP A 32 -18.09 -3.97 -21.72
N ASP A 33 -18.29 -5.10 -21.04
CA ASP A 33 -19.52 -5.90 -21.09
C ASP A 33 -19.67 -6.77 -19.82
N THR A 34 -20.50 -6.31 -18.88
CA THR A 34 -20.73 -7.00 -17.60
C THR A 34 -21.40 -8.36 -17.74
N ASN A 35 -22.00 -8.67 -18.89
CA ASN A 35 -22.59 -9.97 -19.16
C ASN A 35 -21.56 -10.99 -19.67
N ARG A 36 -20.35 -10.55 -20.07
CA ARG A 36 -19.30 -11.41 -20.58
C ARG A 36 -18.28 -11.73 -19.51
N ASP A 37 -18.03 -13.03 -19.32
CA ASP A 37 -16.96 -13.50 -18.45
C ASP A 37 -15.60 -13.18 -19.06
N ALA A 38 -14.65 -12.76 -18.22
CA ALA A 38 -13.26 -12.56 -18.60
C ALA A 38 -12.49 -13.90 -18.54
N ASP A 39 -13.04 -14.90 -19.22
CA ASP A 39 -12.48 -16.24 -19.30
C ASP A 39 -11.34 -16.31 -20.32
N LEU A 40 -10.17 -16.76 -19.87
CA LEU A 40 -8.95 -16.83 -20.67
C LEU A 40 -8.74 -18.17 -21.38
N MET A 41 -9.65 -19.12 -21.20
CA MET A 41 -9.53 -20.47 -21.73
C MET A 41 -10.47 -20.69 -22.92
N ALA A 42 -9.90 -21.20 -24.00
CA ALA A 42 -10.70 -21.58 -25.16
C ALA A 42 -11.45 -22.89 -24.86
N ASP A 43 -12.75 -22.87 -25.09
CA ASP A 43 -13.60 -24.06 -25.02
C ASP A 43 -13.12 -25.14 -25.99
N SER A 44 -13.16 -26.40 -25.53
CA SER A 44 -13.05 -27.57 -26.39
C SER A 44 -14.45 -28.05 -26.76
N ILE A 45 -14.56 -28.76 -27.89
CA ILE A 45 -15.83 -29.35 -28.36
C ILE A 45 -16.46 -30.27 -27.29
N LEU A 46 -15.62 -30.89 -26.44
CA LEU A 46 -16.05 -31.88 -25.46
C LEU A 46 -16.20 -31.31 -24.02
N GLU A 47 -15.48 -30.25 -23.69
CA GLU A 47 -15.39 -29.77 -22.31
C GLU A 47 -15.14 -28.26 -22.28
N ARG A 48 -15.95 -27.57 -21.47
CA ARG A 48 -15.76 -26.16 -21.13
C ARG A 48 -14.91 -26.06 -19.86
N LYS A 49 -13.82 -25.31 -19.95
CA LYS A 49 -12.94 -25.00 -18.83
C LYS A 49 -12.82 -23.49 -18.77
N ASP A 50 -13.10 -22.90 -17.62
CA ASP A 50 -12.91 -21.47 -17.44
C ASP A 50 -11.59 -21.18 -16.71
N ARG A 51 -10.98 -20.03 -17.00
CA ARG A 51 -9.74 -19.54 -16.35
C ARG A 51 -9.84 -18.05 -16.12
N PHE A 52 -9.69 -17.63 -14.86
CA PHE A 52 -9.80 -16.23 -14.46
C PHE A 52 -8.50 -15.75 -13.81
N VAL A 53 -8.14 -14.49 -14.09
CA VAL A 53 -7.04 -13.82 -13.39
C VAL A 53 -7.53 -13.29 -12.06
N CYS A 54 -6.74 -13.55 -11.02
CA CYS A 54 -6.89 -12.94 -9.72
C CYS A 54 -5.66 -12.08 -9.39
N ILE A 55 -5.86 -10.95 -8.73
CA ILE A 55 -4.80 -10.02 -8.34
C ILE A 55 -4.91 -9.65 -6.87
N THR A 56 -3.79 -9.32 -6.23
CA THR A 56 -3.77 -8.76 -4.87
C THR A 56 -2.96 -7.47 -4.84
N ARG A 57 -3.31 -6.61 -3.89
CA ARG A 57 -2.60 -5.36 -3.56
C ARG A 57 -2.17 -5.32 -2.10
N ILE A 58 -2.32 -6.45 -1.39
CA ILE A 58 -1.94 -6.58 0.02
C ILE A 58 -0.42 -6.54 0.13
N ILE A 59 0.07 -5.82 1.15
CA ILE A 59 1.49 -5.73 1.50
C ILE A 59 1.62 -5.85 3.02
N PRO A 60 2.58 -6.65 3.53
CA PRO A 60 3.33 -7.66 2.78
C PRO A 60 2.42 -8.84 2.36
N LEU A 61 2.84 -9.62 1.36
CA LEU A 61 2.18 -10.91 1.08
C LEU A 61 2.40 -11.89 2.26
N ALA A 62 1.66 -13.00 2.28
CA ALA A 62 1.72 -14.01 3.35
C ALA A 62 3.13 -14.63 3.56
N ASP A 63 3.99 -14.56 2.55
CA ASP A 63 5.40 -14.98 2.59
C ASP A 63 6.37 -13.85 2.98
N ASN A 64 5.84 -12.74 3.51
CA ASN A 64 6.55 -11.51 3.84
C ASN A 64 7.20 -10.81 2.63
N ARG A 65 6.84 -11.19 1.41
CA ARG A 65 7.33 -10.55 0.18
C ARG A 65 6.65 -9.20 -0.03
N GLN A 66 7.43 -8.23 -0.47
CA GLN A 66 6.96 -6.87 -0.72
C GLN A 66 6.97 -6.51 -2.21
N ASP A 67 7.27 -7.47 -3.08
CA ASP A 67 7.41 -7.27 -4.51
C ASP A 67 6.15 -6.68 -5.15
N VAL A 68 6.37 -5.97 -6.24
CA VAL A 68 5.32 -5.44 -7.12
C VAL A 68 5.47 -6.03 -8.52
N ILE A 69 4.38 -6.05 -9.28
CA ILE A 69 4.43 -6.36 -10.70
C ILE A 69 5.03 -5.16 -11.44
N GLU A 70 6.22 -5.33 -12.00
CA GLU A 70 6.90 -4.33 -12.83
C GLU A 70 6.31 -4.31 -14.25
N ASP A 71 6.09 -5.49 -14.83
CA ASP A 71 5.63 -5.64 -16.21
C ASP A 71 4.86 -6.96 -16.45
N ILE A 72 3.97 -6.97 -17.45
CA ILE A 72 3.20 -8.13 -17.88
C ILE A 72 3.26 -8.24 -19.41
N LYS A 73 3.51 -9.45 -19.92
CA LYS A 73 3.56 -9.74 -21.35
C LYS A 73 2.73 -10.97 -21.71
N LEU A 74 2.16 -10.94 -22.92
CA LEU A 74 1.56 -12.11 -23.55
C LEU A 74 2.52 -12.69 -24.58
N ILE A 75 2.83 -13.97 -24.47
CA ILE A 75 3.66 -14.72 -25.43
C ILE A 75 2.86 -15.89 -26.01
N ASN A 76 3.31 -16.48 -27.13
CA ASN A 76 2.71 -17.73 -27.59
C ASN A 76 3.15 -18.88 -26.68
N GLU A 77 2.34 -19.92 -26.62
CA GLU A 77 2.58 -21.09 -25.75
C GLU A 77 3.90 -21.83 -26.03
N ARG A 78 4.41 -21.74 -27.26
CA ARG A 78 5.68 -22.36 -27.68
C ARG A 78 6.89 -21.44 -27.52
N ASP A 79 6.67 -20.17 -27.21
CA ASP A 79 7.75 -19.20 -27.08
C ASP A 79 8.39 -19.31 -25.70
N ASN A 80 9.69 -19.02 -25.62
CA ASN A 80 10.37 -18.96 -24.34
C ASN A 80 10.00 -17.65 -23.60
N PRO A 81 9.82 -17.69 -22.27
CA PRO A 81 9.61 -16.49 -21.47
C PRO A 81 10.80 -15.53 -21.60
N PRO A 82 10.57 -14.21 -21.72
CA PRO A 82 11.67 -13.24 -21.73
C PRO A 82 12.47 -13.30 -20.41
N PRO A 83 13.76 -12.91 -20.43
CA PRO A 83 14.58 -12.90 -19.21
C PRO A 83 13.94 -12.09 -18.07
N GLY A 84 13.92 -12.67 -16.87
CA GLY A 84 13.32 -12.05 -15.68
C GLY A 84 11.80 -12.20 -15.57
N TYR A 85 11.12 -12.84 -16.53
CA TYR A 85 9.69 -13.12 -16.45
C TYR A 85 9.43 -14.55 -15.99
N SER A 86 8.38 -14.71 -15.19
CA SER A 86 7.81 -16.00 -14.80
C SER A 86 6.47 -16.20 -15.50
N VAL A 87 6.10 -17.45 -15.81
CA VAL A 87 4.85 -17.77 -16.51
C VAL A 87 3.78 -18.19 -15.51
N LEU A 88 2.57 -17.70 -15.68
CA LEU A 88 1.37 -18.24 -15.01
C LEU A 88 0.92 -19.54 -15.72
N ALA A 89 1.71 -20.60 -15.58
CA ALA A 89 1.53 -21.84 -16.33
C ALA A 89 0.36 -22.69 -15.84
N TYR A 90 0.04 -22.59 -14.55
CA TYR A 90 -0.96 -23.43 -13.88
C TYR A 90 -1.89 -22.60 -13.01
N THR A 91 -3.10 -23.11 -12.82
CA THR A 91 -4.06 -22.55 -11.86
C THR A 91 -3.59 -22.83 -10.44
N THR A 92 -3.85 -21.88 -9.54
CA THR A 92 -3.48 -21.98 -8.13
C THR A 92 -4.41 -22.94 -7.38
N ASP A 93 -5.68 -22.99 -7.74
CA ASP A 93 -6.72 -23.77 -7.06
C ASP A 93 -6.70 -25.26 -7.44
N THR A 94 -6.55 -25.59 -8.73
CA THR A 94 -6.64 -26.98 -9.22
C THR A 94 -5.35 -27.54 -9.81
N ARG A 95 -4.30 -26.71 -9.96
CA ARG A 95 -3.03 -27.08 -10.62
C ARG A 95 -3.19 -27.56 -12.06
N GLU A 96 -4.29 -27.20 -12.71
CA GLU A 96 -4.50 -27.47 -14.12
C GLU A 96 -3.78 -26.45 -15.00
N LYS A 97 -3.62 -26.76 -16.29
CA LYS A 97 -3.08 -25.81 -17.28
C LYS A 97 -3.80 -24.46 -17.22
N GLY A 98 -3.04 -23.36 -17.18
CA GLY A 98 -3.54 -22.02 -16.94
C GLY A 98 -4.27 -21.38 -18.11
N THR A 99 -3.72 -21.45 -19.32
CA THR A 99 -4.28 -20.83 -20.53
C THR A 99 -3.95 -21.65 -21.78
N ASN A 100 -4.59 -21.35 -22.91
CA ASN A 100 -4.32 -21.99 -24.21
C ASN A 100 -3.82 -20.98 -25.24
N LYS A 101 -2.89 -21.39 -26.13
CA LYS A 101 -2.31 -20.60 -27.25
C LYS A 101 -1.44 -19.42 -26.82
N LYS A 102 -1.84 -18.69 -25.78
CA LYS A 102 -1.11 -17.57 -25.19
C LYS A 102 -0.81 -17.85 -23.73
N LEU A 103 0.34 -17.39 -23.26
CA LEU A 103 0.76 -17.46 -21.86
C LEU A 103 0.90 -16.04 -21.29
N ILE A 104 0.52 -15.87 -20.03
CA ILE A 104 0.77 -14.64 -19.27
C ILE A 104 2.12 -14.75 -18.58
N CYS A 105 3.03 -13.85 -18.93
CA CYS A 105 4.35 -13.70 -18.34
C CYS A 105 4.38 -12.47 -17.44
N VAL A 106 4.93 -12.60 -16.24
CA VAL A 106 4.95 -11.56 -15.21
C VAL A 106 6.38 -11.34 -14.75
N LYS A 107 6.81 -10.07 -14.73
CA LYS A 107 8.07 -9.65 -14.14
C LYS A 107 7.79 -9.02 -12.77
N MET A 108 8.24 -9.69 -11.72
CA MET A 108 8.20 -9.17 -10.36
C MET A 108 9.48 -8.39 -10.08
N ALA A 109 9.40 -7.36 -9.25
CA ALA A 109 10.55 -6.62 -8.77
C ALA A 109 10.36 -6.21 -7.31
N GLU A 110 11.48 -6.12 -6.59
CA GLU A 110 11.50 -5.58 -5.24
C GLU A 110 10.94 -4.16 -5.23
N ARG A 111 10.08 -3.88 -4.26
CA ARG A 111 9.37 -2.61 -4.19
C ARG A 111 10.28 -1.46 -3.80
N GLN A 112 10.41 -0.50 -4.71
CA GLN A 112 11.15 0.74 -4.51
C GLN A 112 10.28 1.96 -4.83
N GLY A 113 10.29 2.97 -3.97
CA GLY A 113 9.47 4.17 -4.18
C GLY A 113 9.81 4.89 -5.48
N GLY A 114 8.78 5.24 -6.27
CA GLY A 114 8.92 5.93 -7.55
C GLY A 114 9.17 5.01 -8.75
N MET A 115 9.44 3.71 -8.54
CA MET A 115 9.57 2.77 -9.66
C MET A 115 8.25 2.60 -10.39
N LYS A 116 8.32 2.26 -11.68
CA LYS A 116 7.15 1.89 -12.48
C LYS A 116 6.58 0.55 -11.99
N CYS A 117 5.26 0.45 -11.97
CA CYS A 117 4.55 -0.80 -11.65
C CYS A 117 3.21 -0.89 -12.39
N ILE A 118 2.63 -2.08 -12.41
CA ILE A 118 1.25 -2.30 -12.85
C ILE A 118 0.31 -2.11 -11.66
N CYS A 119 -0.71 -1.26 -11.83
CA CYS A 119 -1.69 -0.94 -10.79
C CYS A 119 -3.08 -1.50 -11.09
N ASP A 120 -3.38 -1.82 -12.35
CA ASP A 120 -4.64 -2.45 -12.72
C ASP A 120 -4.54 -3.31 -13.98
N ILE A 121 -5.47 -4.27 -14.10
CA ILE A 121 -5.60 -5.17 -15.24
C ILE A 121 -7.07 -5.24 -15.61
N ILE A 122 -7.38 -5.08 -16.90
CA ILE A 122 -8.73 -5.25 -17.43
C ILE A 122 -8.71 -6.09 -18.71
N PHE A 123 -9.86 -6.69 -19.01
CA PHE A 123 -10.10 -7.41 -20.26
C PHE A 123 -11.25 -6.76 -21.01
N LEU A 124 -11.07 -6.48 -22.29
CA LEU A 124 -12.12 -5.95 -23.17
C LEU A 124 -12.58 -7.06 -24.12
N TYR A 125 -13.88 -7.21 -24.28
CA TYR A 125 -14.47 -8.19 -25.20
C TYR A 125 -14.82 -7.57 -26.55
N ARG A 126 -15.34 -6.33 -26.56
CA ARG A 126 -15.84 -5.68 -27.78
C ARG A 126 -14.83 -4.71 -28.37
N SER A 127 -14.25 -3.86 -27.52
CA SER A 127 -13.31 -2.83 -27.96
C SER A 127 -11.90 -3.40 -28.09
N ARG A 128 -11.23 -3.08 -29.20
CA ARG A 128 -9.78 -3.29 -29.37
C ARG A 128 -8.95 -2.10 -28.91
N ARG A 129 -9.58 -0.93 -28.73
CA ARG A 129 -8.93 0.28 -28.21
C ARG A 129 -9.00 0.26 -26.69
N SER A 130 -7.85 0.43 -26.03
CA SER A 130 -7.78 0.55 -24.58
C SER A 130 -8.48 1.82 -24.09
N PRO A 131 -9.16 1.79 -22.93
CA PRO A 131 -9.66 2.98 -22.26
C PRO A 131 -8.54 3.95 -21.89
N GLN A 132 -8.90 5.17 -21.52
CA GLN A 132 -7.93 6.17 -21.06
C GLN A 132 -7.10 5.63 -19.88
N PHE A 133 -5.79 5.90 -19.91
CA PHE A 133 -4.80 5.44 -18.93
C PHE A 133 -4.50 3.93 -18.95
N TYR A 134 -5.08 3.16 -19.87
CA TYR A 134 -4.74 1.76 -20.08
C TYR A 134 -3.95 1.57 -21.37
N THR A 135 -3.02 0.63 -21.33
CA THR A 135 -2.23 0.19 -22.49
C THR A 135 -2.61 -1.24 -22.83
N SER A 136 -2.91 -1.49 -24.10
CA SER A 136 -3.19 -2.82 -24.63
C SER A 136 -1.89 -3.65 -24.75
N ILE A 137 -1.87 -4.86 -24.18
CA ILE A 137 -0.68 -5.73 -24.17
C ILE A 137 -0.85 -7.01 -25.00
N GLY A 138 -2.05 -7.25 -25.55
CA GLY A 138 -2.33 -8.36 -26.46
C GLY A 138 -3.66 -9.05 -26.19
N GLU A 139 -4.02 -9.94 -27.10
CA GLU A 139 -5.29 -10.68 -27.05
C GLU A 139 -5.08 -12.11 -26.55
N ILE A 140 -5.99 -12.57 -25.71
CA ILE A 140 -6.07 -13.94 -25.19
C ILE A 140 -7.54 -14.38 -25.16
N ASN A 141 -7.85 -15.52 -25.78
CA ASN A 141 -9.22 -16.05 -25.88
C ASN A 141 -10.27 -15.05 -26.40
N GLY A 142 -9.91 -14.21 -27.37
CA GLY A 142 -10.83 -13.18 -27.88
C GLY A 142 -10.96 -11.94 -27.00
N LEU A 143 -10.32 -11.92 -25.83
CA LEU A 143 -10.29 -10.78 -24.91
C LEU A 143 -9.01 -9.98 -25.09
N GLN A 144 -9.15 -8.67 -25.26
CA GLN A 144 -8.04 -7.74 -25.28
C GLN A 144 -7.60 -7.44 -23.83
N MET A 145 -6.43 -7.94 -23.43
CA MET A 145 -5.85 -7.64 -22.14
C MET A 145 -5.22 -6.24 -22.17
N CYS A 146 -5.56 -5.42 -21.18
CA CYS A 146 -5.01 -4.08 -21.00
C CYS A 146 -4.52 -3.91 -19.55
N VAL A 147 -3.45 -3.13 -19.38
CA VAL A 147 -2.87 -2.83 -18.08
C VAL A 147 -2.86 -1.33 -17.82
N LYS A 148 -3.00 -0.95 -16.56
CA LYS A 148 -2.77 0.42 -16.11
C LYS A 148 -1.44 0.49 -15.40
N GLU A 149 -0.54 1.31 -15.94
CA GLU A 149 0.76 1.57 -15.33
C GLU A 149 0.65 2.72 -14.33
N GLY A 150 1.46 2.65 -13.29
CA GLY A 150 1.61 3.70 -12.29
C GLY A 150 3.01 3.69 -11.71
N THR A 151 3.16 4.38 -10.58
CA THR A 151 4.41 4.37 -9.82
C THR A 151 4.16 3.91 -8.40
N VAL A 152 5.13 3.19 -7.85
CA VAL A 152 5.11 2.75 -6.47
C VAL A 152 5.15 3.99 -5.55
N PRO A 153 4.20 4.16 -4.62
CA PRO A 153 4.21 5.29 -3.72
C PRO A 153 5.51 5.37 -2.92
N THR A 154 6.14 6.54 -2.93
CA THR A 154 7.28 6.86 -2.06
C THR A 154 6.76 7.07 -0.65
N LEU A 155 7.24 6.27 0.30
CA LEU A 155 7.07 6.56 1.71
C LEU A 155 7.94 7.79 2.01
N ARG A 156 7.35 8.98 1.90
CA ARG A 156 7.98 10.17 2.46
C ARG A 156 7.79 10.11 3.96
N PRO A 157 8.86 10.22 4.77
CA PRO A 157 8.70 10.54 6.17
C PRO A 157 7.85 11.82 6.25
N PRO A 158 6.93 11.93 7.23
CA PRO A 158 6.24 13.19 7.47
C PRO A 158 7.29 14.30 7.62
N PRO A 159 7.05 15.50 7.06
CA PRO A 159 7.96 16.61 7.24
C PRO A 159 8.14 16.83 8.75
N PRO A 160 9.37 17.18 9.21
CA PRO A 160 9.59 17.51 10.60
C PRO A 160 8.62 18.62 11.01
N PRO A 161 8.08 18.57 12.24
CA PRO A 161 7.21 19.64 12.73
C PRO A 161 7.93 20.98 12.58
N PRO A 162 7.21 22.06 12.21
CA PRO A 162 7.82 23.38 12.14
C PRO A 162 8.47 23.69 13.49
N ALA A 163 9.73 24.13 13.46
CA ALA A 163 10.45 24.53 14.65
C ALA A 163 9.60 25.57 15.42
N PRO A 164 9.49 25.47 16.76
CA PRO A 164 8.77 26.45 17.55
C PRO A 164 9.34 27.83 17.24
N GLN A 165 8.56 28.69 16.57
CA GLN A 165 8.90 30.09 16.52
C GLN A 165 8.68 30.62 17.93
N LEU A 166 9.77 30.79 18.68
CA LEU A 166 9.79 31.57 19.91
C LEU A 166 9.32 32.98 19.53
N GLN A 167 8.02 33.24 19.67
CA GLN A 167 7.49 34.59 19.67
C GLN A 167 7.96 35.26 20.97
N SER A 168 9.15 35.86 20.92
CA SER A 168 9.69 36.70 21.99
C SER A 168 8.97 38.05 21.98
N ASN A 169 7.70 38.10 22.38
CA ASN A 169 6.94 39.35 22.55
C ASN A 169 6.26 39.41 23.92
N LEU A 170 7.02 39.13 24.98
CA LEU A 170 6.54 39.21 26.37
C LEU A 170 6.94 40.48 27.12
N TYR A 171 7.47 41.52 26.44
CA TYR A 171 7.80 42.78 27.11
C TYR A 171 7.38 44.00 26.27
N PRO A 172 6.67 45.00 26.83
CA PRO A 172 6.45 46.27 26.18
C PRO A 172 7.79 47.03 26.15
N ASN A 173 8.32 47.26 24.95
CA ASN A 173 9.56 48.00 24.75
C ASN A 173 9.28 49.52 24.90
N PRO A 174 9.98 50.26 25.79
CA PRO A 174 9.88 51.71 25.78
C PRO A 174 10.72 52.27 24.63
N MET A 175 10.08 53.16 23.86
CA MET A 175 10.67 54.02 22.82
C MET A 175 12.07 54.51 23.17
N ASN A 176 13.03 54.32 22.26
CA ASN A 176 14.29 55.07 22.27
C ASN A 176 14.51 55.76 20.93
N TYR A 177 14.55 57.08 21.00
CA TYR A 177 14.94 57.99 19.92
C TYR A 177 16.41 57.79 19.55
N GLN A 178 16.68 57.96 18.25
CA GLN A 178 18.00 58.02 17.65
C GLN A 178 18.85 59.14 18.27
N THR A 179 20.14 58.89 18.51
CA THR A 179 21.19 59.86 18.16
C THR A 179 22.58 59.20 18.10
N SER A 180 23.37 59.75 17.19
CA SER A 180 24.72 59.46 16.72
C SER A 180 25.84 59.53 17.76
N GLY A 181 26.92 58.75 17.57
CA GLY A 181 28.19 58.99 18.25
C GLY A 181 29.24 57.91 17.99
N GLN A 182 30.49 58.31 17.83
CA GLN A 182 31.61 57.55 17.27
C GLN A 182 32.43 56.71 18.29
N GLN A 183 33.10 55.69 17.75
CA GLN A 183 34.49 55.25 18.00
C GLN A 183 34.93 54.48 19.28
N GLN A 184 35.60 53.34 19.00
CA GLN A 184 36.90 52.83 19.50
C GLN A 184 37.01 51.92 20.76
N TYR A 185 37.72 50.79 20.52
CA TYR A 185 38.68 50.00 21.35
C TYR A 185 38.23 48.86 22.32
N TYR A 186 38.70 47.64 21.96
CA TYR A 186 39.14 46.42 22.70
C TYR A 186 38.37 45.88 23.93
N GLN A 187 38.02 44.58 23.90
CA GLN A 187 38.54 43.51 24.79
C GLN A 187 37.91 42.11 24.51
N ALA A 188 38.62 41.06 24.94
CA ALA A 188 38.49 39.63 24.62
C ALA A 188 37.33 38.91 25.39
N PRO A 189 37.07 37.59 25.15
CA PRO A 189 35.76 36.94 25.33
C PRO A 189 35.55 36.31 26.73
N PRO A 190 34.31 36.01 27.14
CA PRO A 190 34.06 35.03 28.19
C PRO A 190 33.50 33.70 27.62
N GLU A 191 34.32 32.67 27.79
CA GLU A 191 34.01 31.33 28.29
C GLU A 191 32.58 30.76 28.09
N TYR A 192 32.50 29.73 27.25
CA TYR A 192 31.41 28.76 27.27
C TYR A 192 31.51 27.89 28.53
N SER A 193 30.58 28.05 29.46
CA SER A 193 30.27 27.06 30.50
C SER A 193 28.78 26.72 30.42
N ASN A 194 28.44 25.73 29.60
CA ASN A 194 27.14 25.06 29.63
C ASN A 194 27.31 23.68 30.25
N THR A 195 27.41 23.63 31.57
CA THR A 195 26.97 22.46 32.33
C THR A 195 25.47 22.64 32.57
N ASN A 196 24.64 21.84 31.91
CA ASN A 196 23.32 21.54 32.44
C ASN A 196 23.01 20.06 32.20
N THR A 197 23.22 19.32 33.29
CA THR A 197 22.74 17.97 33.54
C THR A 197 21.21 17.96 33.43
N LEU A 198 20.69 17.09 32.55
CA LEU A 198 19.26 16.83 32.43
C LEU A 198 18.75 16.21 33.75
N THR A 199 18.12 17.02 34.58
CA THR A 199 17.31 16.53 35.70
C THR A 199 15.94 16.14 35.13
N LYS A 200 15.71 14.82 35.07
CA LYS A 200 14.45 14.20 34.65
C LYS A 200 13.36 14.57 35.67
N LYS A 201 12.55 15.61 35.38
CA LYS A 201 11.32 15.90 36.12
C LYS A 201 10.14 15.14 35.49
N SER A 202 9.30 14.65 36.37
CA SER A 202 8.43 13.48 36.26
C SER A 202 6.99 13.81 35.83
N ASP A 203 6.79 14.57 34.76
CA ASP A 203 5.43 15.02 34.36
C ASP A 203 5.08 14.63 32.91
N GLU A 204 5.34 13.37 32.52
CA GLU A 204 4.92 12.84 31.20
C GLU A 204 3.42 12.45 31.16
N ARG A 205 2.67 12.59 32.26
CA ARG A 205 1.25 12.20 32.33
C ARG A 205 0.25 13.27 31.88
N ASP A 206 0.67 14.54 31.78
CA ASP A 206 -0.27 15.64 31.56
C ASP A 206 -0.33 16.16 30.11
N ILE A 207 0.49 15.60 29.20
CA ILE A 207 0.58 16.06 27.80
C ILE A 207 -0.63 15.60 26.96
N LEU A 208 -1.38 14.59 27.44
CA LEU A 208 -2.52 14.01 26.74
C LEU A 208 -3.86 14.29 27.42
N ASP A 209 -3.86 14.97 28.58
CA ASP A 209 -5.09 15.21 29.34
C ASP A 209 -5.89 16.36 28.68
N GLY A 210 -7.15 16.08 28.33
CA GLY A 210 -8.03 17.04 27.66
C GLY A 210 -8.03 17.04 26.12
N ILE A 211 -7.28 16.15 25.45
CA ILE A 211 -7.47 15.93 24.01
C ILE A 211 -8.65 14.96 23.80
N PRO A 212 -9.80 15.40 23.26
CA PRO A 212 -10.91 14.51 23.00
C PRO A 212 -10.52 13.50 21.91
N PHE A 213 -10.71 12.21 22.20
CA PHE A 213 -10.56 11.18 21.18
C PHE A 213 -11.65 11.36 20.12
N GLN A 214 -11.26 11.81 18.93
CA GLN A 214 -12.16 11.94 17.79
C GLN A 214 -11.79 10.90 16.73
N ILE A 215 -12.76 10.06 16.38
CA ILE A 215 -12.64 9.14 15.26
C ILE A 215 -12.49 9.97 13.97
N ASN A 216 -11.50 9.62 13.14
CA ASN A 216 -11.28 10.30 11.87
C ASN A 216 -12.58 10.28 11.04
N PRO A 217 -13.07 11.45 10.54
CA PRO A 217 -14.37 11.58 9.88
C PRO A 217 -14.63 10.61 8.73
N LYS A 218 -13.57 10.12 8.07
CA LYS A 218 -13.69 9.11 7.00
C LYS A 218 -14.31 7.78 7.47
N TYR A 219 -14.22 7.49 8.77
CA TYR A 219 -14.84 6.30 9.38
C TYR A 219 -16.28 6.56 9.88
N LEU A 220 -16.69 7.83 10.03
CA LEU A 220 -18.06 8.18 10.43
C LEU A 220 -19.08 7.94 9.30
N MET A 221 -18.66 8.05 8.04
CA MET A 221 -19.51 7.75 6.88
C MET A 221 -19.88 6.26 6.80
N THR A 222 -19.01 5.37 7.27
CA THR A 222 -19.31 3.93 7.36
C THR A 222 -20.36 3.63 8.44
N MET A 223 -20.43 4.46 9.49
CA MET A 223 -21.37 4.29 10.60
C MET A 223 -22.79 4.79 10.27
N ASN A 224 -22.92 5.91 9.56
CA ASN A 224 -24.24 6.51 9.27
C ASN A 224 -25.05 5.74 8.20
N ASN A 225 -24.41 4.93 7.35
CA ASN A 225 -25.10 4.08 6.38
C ASN A 225 -25.58 2.73 6.95
N LYS A 226 -25.34 2.45 8.24
CA LYS A 226 -25.70 1.17 8.89
C LYS A 226 -26.60 1.37 10.11
N ARG A 227 -27.76 2.01 9.93
CA ARG A 227 -28.84 1.99 10.96
C ARG A 227 -29.85 0.85 10.81
N ASN A 228 -29.75 0.04 9.76
CA ASN A 228 -30.59 -1.16 9.61
C ASN A 228 -29.72 -2.40 9.42
N GLY A 229 -29.50 -3.17 10.49
CA GLY A 229 -28.87 -4.48 10.45
C GLY A 229 -27.67 -4.62 11.37
N ASN A 230 -27.82 -5.45 12.41
CA ASN A 230 -26.76 -5.92 13.29
C ASN A 230 -25.72 -6.76 12.53
N ASP A 231 -24.86 -6.12 11.74
CA ASP A 231 -23.75 -6.86 11.11
C ASP A 231 -22.46 -6.03 11.02
N LEU A 232 -21.65 -6.19 12.07
CA LEU A 232 -20.24 -5.80 12.13
C LEU A 232 -19.38 -6.97 11.66
N SER A 233 -19.66 -7.50 10.46
CA SER A 233 -18.91 -8.58 9.79
C SER A 233 -17.52 -8.12 9.32
N GLY A 234 -16.66 -7.82 10.29
CA GLY A 234 -15.29 -7.35 10.09
C GLY A 234 -14.56 -6.98 11.39
N LEU A 235 -15.24 -7.06 12.54
CA LEU A 235 -14.61 -6.93 13.86
C LEU A 235 -14.44 -8.28 14.58
N ASP A 236 -14.98 -9.37 14.04
CA ASP A 236 -14.87 -10.73 14.61
C ASP A 236 -13.43 -11.31 14.54
N SER A 237 -12.49 -10.58 13.93
CA SER A 237 -11.07 -10.95 13.86
C SER A 237 -10.18 -10.23 14.87
N PHE A 238 -10.71 -9.27 15.65
CA PHE A 238 -9.97 -8.75 16.79
C PHE A 238 -10.06 -9.74 17.94
N ASN A 239 -9.02 -10.55 18.10
CA ASN A 239 -8.86 -11.34 19.31
C ASN A 239 -8.47 -10.37 20.44
N ILE A 240 -9.47 -9.84 21.16
CA ILE A 240 -9.24 -8.98 22.31
C ILE A 240 -8.68 -9.87 23.42
N LEU A 241 -7.35 -9.92 23.51
CA LEU A 241 -6.65 -10.64 24.56
C LEU A 241 -6.89 -9.95 25.91
N SER A 242 -7.14 -10.74 26.95
CA SER A 242 -7.17 -10.20 28.30
C SER A 242 -5.76 -9.77 28.73
N ALA A 243 -5.67 -8.92 29.76
CA ALA A 243 -4.36 -8.55 30.34
C ALA A 243 -3.54 -9.81 30.73
N TYR A 244 -4.20 -10.85 31.23
CA TYR A 244 -3.58 -12.13 31.55
C TYR A 244 -3.04 -12.85 30.30
N ASP A 245 -3.81 -12.90 29.21
CA ASP A 245 -3.37 -13.52 27.95
C ASP A 245 -2.16 -12.79 27.36
N ILE A 246 -2.11 -11.47 27.49
CA ILE A 246 -0.98 -10.65 27.04
C ILE A 246 0.28 -10.97 27.87
N GLU A 247 0.15 -11.04 29.20
CA GLU A 247 1.27 -11.38 30.09
C GLU A 247 1.83 -12.78 29.81
N GLN A 248 0.96 -13.76 29.53
CA GLN A 248 1.37 -15.12 29.20
C GLN A 248 1.99 -15.24 27.81
N CYS A 249 1.42 -14.58 26.80
CA CYS A 249 1.90 -14.70 25.41
C CYS A 249 3.24 -14.00 25.17
N PHE A 250 3.47 -12.85 25.82
CA PHE A 250 4.58 -12.00 25.45
C PHE A 250 5.67 -11.92 26.52
N GLN A 251 5.39 -12.32 27.77
CA GLN A 251 6.32 -12.34 28.93
C GLN A 251 7.43 -11.29 28.82
N TYR A 252 7.02 -10.04 28.59
CA TYR A 252 7.96 -8.98 28.27
C TYR A 252 8.75 -8.60 29.51
N ASP A 253 10.02 -8.98 29.51
CA ASP A 253 11.01 -8.61 30.50
C ASP A 253 12.00 -7.67 29.79
N PHE A 254 12.26 -6.50 30.37
CA PHE A 254 13.11 -5.44 29.81
C PHE A 254 14.61 -5.83 29.69
N SER A 255 14.94 -7.12 29.66
CA SER A 255 16.28 -7.68 29.55
C SER A 255 16.97 -7.24 28.26
N VAL A 256 16.24 -7.11 27.15
CA VAL A 256 16.78 -6.62 25.88
C VAL A 256 17.22 -5.16 26.01
N GLU A 257 16.41 -4.27 26.60
CA GLU A 257 16.81 -2.87 26.78
C GLU A 257 17.91 -2.71 27.84
N ARG A 258 17.95 -3.57 28.86
CA ARG A 258 19.00 -3.56 29.89
C ARG A 258 20.35 -4.06 29.39
N SER A 259 20.37 -4.92 28.37
CA SER A 259 21.62 -5.41 27.76
C SER A 259 22.29 -4.41 26.81
N SER A 260 21.62 -3.30 26.52
CA SER A 260 22.11 -2.23 25.64
C SER A 260 22.54 -0.95 26.40
N LEU A 261 22.62 -1.04 27.74
CA LEU A 261 23.23 -0.05 28.65
C LEU A 261 24.57 -0.57 29.19
#